data_AF-A0A8S8YSY0-F1
#
_entry.id   AF-A0A8S8YSY0-F1
#
_cell.length_a   1.000
_cell.length_b   1.000
_cell.length_c   1.000
_cell.angle_alpha   90.00
_cell.angle_beta   90.00
_cell.angle_gamma   90.00
#
_symmetry.space_group_name_H-M   'P 1'
#
loop_
_entity.id
_entity.type
_entity.pdbx_description
1 polymer ?
#
loop_
_entity_poly.entity_id
_entity_poly.type
_entity_poly.pdbx_seq_one_letter_code
_entity_poly.pdbx_strand_id
1 'polypeptide(L)' 'MPLSPQQIASILKLRAIGWSQKEIAETIGASQQVVAYHLKKMKEQSKKVGADDVFNSALLGGLAMGAAAAGLARV' A
#
# COMPACT_ATOMS: atom_id res chain seq x y z
N MET A 1 -8.42 8.86 9.59
CA MET A 1 -7.08 9.38 9.92
C MET A 1 -6.18 9.19 8.71
N PRO A 2 -5.44 10.22 8.28
CA PRO A 2 -4.42 10.04 7.24
C PRO A 2 -3.24 9.24 7.80
N LEU A 3 -2.85 8.16 7.12
CA LEU A 3 -1.63 7.42 7.43
C LEU A 3 -0.44 8.02 6.68
N SER A 4 0.74 7.97 7.30
CA SER A 4 1.98 8.31 6.59
C SER A 4 2.29 7.26 5.50
N PRO A 5 3.07 7.62 4.46
CA PRO A 5 3.53 6.64 3.48
C PRO A 5 4.27 5.45 4.11
N GLN A 6 5.04 5.68 5.18
CA GLN A 6 5.76 4.64 5.91
C GLN A 6 4.79 3.67 6.63
N GLN A 7 3.69 4.18 7.17
CA GLN A 7 2.64 3.34 7.75
C GLN A 7 1.95 2.50 6.67
N ILE A 8 1.69 3.05 5.49
CA ILE A 8 1.12 2.29 4.36
C ILE A 8 2.08 1.21 3.88
N ALA A 9 3.37 1.53 3.74
CA ALA A 9 4.42 0.55 3.43
C ALA A 9 4.47 -0.58 4.47
N SER A 10 4.35 -0.22 5.75
CA SER A 10 4.33 -1.17 6.86
C SER A 10 3.11 -2.09 6.80
N ILE A 11 1.91 -1.56 6.50
CA ILE A 11 0.70 -2.38 6.30
C ILE A 11 0.95 -3.45 5.23
N LEU A 12 1.48 -3.04 4.08
CA LEU A 12 1.68 -3.95 2.96
C LEU A 12 2.77 -4.99 3.27
N LYS A 13 3.90 -4.55 3.83
CA LYS A 13 5.02 -5.43 4.22
C LYS A 13 4.56 -6.50 5.22
N LEU A 14 3.91 -6.08 6.30
CA LEU A 14 3.45 -6.98 7.36
C LEU A 14 2.36 -7.93 6.85
N ARG A 15 1.45 -7.45 5.99
CA ARG A 15 0.42 -8.32 5.41
C ARG A 15 1.02 -9.37 4.48
N ALA A 16 2.04 -9.02 3.68
CA ALA A 16 2.69 -9.94 2.76
C ALA A 16 3.40 -11.11 3.46
N ILE A 17 3.94 -10.87 4.65
CA ILE A 17 4.58 -11.91 5.49
C ILE A 17 3.60 -12.70 6.36
N GLY A 18 2.29 -12.43 6.26
CA GLY A 18 1.23 -13.23 6.91
C GLY A 18 0.61 -12.65 8.17
N TRP A 19 0.96 -11.43 8.58
CA TRP A 19 0.38 -10.83 9.79
C TRP A 19 -1.12 -10.56 9.61
N SER A 20 -1.86 -10.68 10.70
CA SER A 20 -3.28 -10.34 10.76
C SER A 20 -3.48 -8.83 10.78
N GLN A 21 -4.66 -8.36 10.35
CA GLN A 21 -4.98 -6.93 10.37
C GLN A 21 -4.95 -6.33 11.77
N LYS A 22 -5.25 -7.15 12.79
CA LYS A 22 -5.19 -6.77 14.20
C LYS A 22 -3.75 -6.50 14.64
N GLU A 23 -2.85 -7.46 14.40
CA GLU A 23 -1.42 -7.31 14.75
C GLU A 23 -0.79 -6.12 14.00
N ILE A 24 -1.15 -5.92 12.74
CA ILE A 24 -0.70 -4.76 11.96
C ILE A 24 -1.15 -3.45 12.62
N ALA A 25 -2.45 -3.36 12.97
CA ALA A 25 -3.03 -2.17 13.57
C ALA A 25 -2.37 -1.82 14.90
N GLU A 26 -2.15 -2.82 15.76
CA GLU A 26 -1.40 -2.68 17.02
C GLU A 26 0.03 -2.21 16.78
N THR A 27 0.70 -2.75 15.76
CA THR A 27 2.10 -2.40 15.43
C THR A 27 2.25 -0.96 14.96
N ILE A 28 1.32 -0.45 14.16
CA ILE A 28 1.43 0.90 13.56
C ILE A 28 0.67 1.99 14.32
N GLY A 29 0.06 1.66 15.47
CA GLY A 29 -0.73 2.58 16.27
C GLY A 29 -2.01 3.06 15.58
N ALA A 30 -2.69 2.18 14.83
CA ALA A 30 -3.92 2.50 14.10
C ALA A 30 -5.06 1.54 14.48
N SER A 31 -6.27 1.78 13.96
CA SER A 31 -7.37 0.83 14.11
C SER A 31 -7.34 -0.24 13.03
N GLN A 32 -7.86 -1.44 13.35
CA GLN A 32 -8.00 -2.53 12.38
C GLN A 32 -8.83 -2.13 11.16
N GLN A 33 -9.85 -1.27 11.35
CA GLN A 33 -10.68 -0.74 10.25
C GLN A 33 -9.87 0.12 9.28
N VAL A 34 -8.95 0.94 9.79
CA VAL A 34 -8.04 1.75 8.95
C VAL A 34 -7.12 0.83 8.14
N VAL A 35 -6.55 -0.20 8.76
CA VAL A 35 -5.75 -1.21 8.05
C VAL A 35 -6.56 -1.90 6.94
N ALA A 36 -7.77 -2.35 7.25
CA ALA A 36 -8.67 -3.01 6.30
C ALA A 36 -8.99 -2.10 5.10
N TYR A 37 -9.27 -0.82 5.36
CA TYR A 37 -9.52 0.18 4.32
C TYR A 37 -8.33 0.32 3.37
N HIS A 38 -7.11 0.47 3.91
CA HIS A 38 -5.91 0.64 3.08
C HIS A 38 -5.57 -0.63 2.28
N LEU A 39 -5.72 -1.82 2.87
CA LEU A 39 -5.56 -3.09 2.15
C LEU A 39 -6.57 -3.23 1.01
N LYS A 40 -7.84 -2.87 1.23
CA LYS A 40 -8.87 -2.87 0.19
C LYS A 40 -8.50 -1.90 -0.94
N LYS A 41 -8.09 -0.69 -0.61
CA LYS A 41 -7.67 0.33 -1.60
C LYS A 41 -6.48 -0.14 -2.42
N MET A 42 -5.45 -0.73 -1.81
CA MET A 42 -4.29 -1.28 -2.52
C MET A 42 -4.69 -2.44 -3.45
N LYS A 43 -5.58 -3.33 -3.00
CA LYS A 43 -6.13 -4.41 -3.85
C LYS A 43 -6.94 -3.89 -5.03
N GLU A 44 -7.67 -2.79 -4.86
CA GLU A 44 -8.40 -2.16 -5.96
C GLU A 44 -7.46 -1.48 -6.96
N GLN A 45 -6.39 -0.84 -6.49
CA GLN A 45 -5.36 -0.25 -7.35
C GLN A 45 -4.56 -1.33 -8.08
N SER A 46 -4.22 -2.44 -7.42
CA SER A 46 -3.43 -3.50 -8.04
C SER A 46 -4.16 -4.15 -9.22
N LYS A 47 -5.49 -4.15 -9.20
CA LYS A 47 -6.32 -4.59 -10.34
C LYS A 47 -6.26 -3.65 -11.55
N LYS A 48 -5.84 -2.40 -11.37
CA LYS A 48 -5.78 -1.38 -12.43
C LYS A 48 -4.39 -1.28 -13.04
N VAL A 49 -3.35 -1.27 -12.19
CA VAL A 49 -1.97 -0.99 -12.61
C VAL A 49 -1.02 -2.17 -12.44
N GLY A 50 -1.41 -3.25 -11.75
CA GLY A 50 -0.54 -4.38 -11.41
C GLY A 50 -0.23 -4.46 -9.92
N ALA A 51 -0.05 -5.68 -9.40
CA ALA A 51 0.28 -5.91 -8.00
C ALA A 51 1.71 -5.43 -7.66
N ASP A 52 2.66 -5.68 -8.56
CA ASP A 52 4.06 -5.30 -8.38
C ASP A 52 4.21 -3.77 -8.39
N ASP A 53 3.48 -3.06 -9.25
CA ASP A 53 3.48 -1.59 -9.29
C ASP A 53 2.97 -0.97 -7.99
N VAL A 54 1.88 -1.51 -7.43
CA VAL A 54 1.37 -1.07 -6.12
C VAL A 54 2.34 -1.41 -5.00
N PHE A 55 2.95 -2.60 -5.04
CA PHE A 55 3.90 -3.04 -4.04
C PHE A 55 5.17 -2.17 -4.01
N ASN A 56 5.80 -1.98 -5.16
CA ASN A 56 6.98 -1.14 -5.32
C ASN A 56 6.67 0.31 -4.97
N SER A 57 5.51 0.84 -5.38
CA SER A 57 5.08 2.20 -5.04
C SER A 57 4.87 2.39 -3.54
N ALA A 58 4.33 1.39 -2.82
CA ALA A 58 4.17 1.47 -1.38
C ALA A 58 5.52 1.36 -0.66
N LEU A 59 6.42 0.48 -1.10
CA LEU A 59 7.74 0.27 -0.49
C LEU A 59 8.64 1.51 -0.61
N LEU A 60 8.60 2.19 -1.76
CA LEU A 60 9.42 3.37 -2.06
C LEU A 60 8.86 4.68 -1.48
N GLY A 61 7.84 4.62 -0.62
CA GLY A 61 7.31 5.80 0.07
C GLY A 61 6.20 6.55 -0.66
N GLY A 62 5.53 5.90 -1.61
CA GLY A 62 4.28 6.36 -2.23
C GLY A 62 4.42 6.79 -3.69
N LEU A 63 3.76 6.05 -4.59
CA LEU A 63 3.14 6.45 -5.88
C LEU A 63 3.83 7.51 -6.77
N ALA A 64 5.13 7.77 -6.68
CA ALA A 64 5.84 8.64 -7.61
C ALA A 64 6.15 7.92 -8.95
N MET A 65 6.22 6.59 -8.94
CA MET A 65 6.61 5.81 -10.12
C MET A 65 5.44 5.40 -11.03
N GLY A 66 4.21 5.28 -10.50
CA GLY A 66 3.05 4.94 -11.33
C GLY A 66 2.68 6.03 -12.35
N ALA A 67 2.92 7.30 -12.01
CA ALA A 67 2.75 8.42 -12.94
C ALA A 67 3.91 8.53 -13.96
N ALA A 68 5.14 8.21 -13.56
CA ALA A 68 6.29 8.21 -14.45
C ALA A 68 6.21 7.07 -15.49
N ALA A 69 5.79 5.86 -15.09
CA ALA A 69 5.59 4.73 -15.99
C ALA A 69 4.42 4.95 -16.97
N ALA A 70 3.31 5.56 -16.51
CA ALA A 70 2.19 5.92 -17.39
C ALA A 70 2.50 7.11 -18.33
N GLY A 71 3.52 7.93 -18.01
CA GLY A 71 4.03 9.00 -18.88
C GLY A 71 5.06 8.52 -19.90
N LEU A 72 5.90 7.55 -19.55
CA LEU A 72 6.90 6.95 -20.45
C LEU A 72 6.30 5.97 -21.47
N ALA A 73 5.10 5.43 -21.22
CA ALA A 73 4.38 4.63 -22.21
C ALA A 73 3.64 5.46 -23.29
N ARG A 74 3.79 6.79 -23.29
CA ARG A 74 3.23 7.73 -24.28
C ARG A 74 4.28 8.64 -24.93
N VAL A 75 5.49 8.13 -25.16
CA VAL A 75 6.50 8.77 -26.01
C VAL A 75 6.99 7.82 -27.08
#